data_AF-A0A2W6EFW6-F1
#
_entry.id   AF-A0A2W6EFW6-F1
#
_cell.length_a   1.000
_cell.length_b   1.000
_cell.length_c   1.000
_cell.angle_alpha   90.00
_cell.angle_beta   90.00
_cell.angle_gamma   90.00
#
_symmetry.space_group_name_H-M   'P 1'
#
loop_
_entity.id
_entity.type
_entity.pdbx_description
1 polymer ?
#
loop_
_entity_poly.entity_id
_entity_poly.type
_entity_poly.pdbx_seq_one_letter_code
_entity_poly.pdbx_strand_id
1 'polypeptide(L)'
;VEHKISSAVEFFNASEHPRTVAGIARSLGIPEASVLPTEQPSAVHLILAWELCWYRYDVDLADGPGGVRVAAQGYELEELTPEEQTANAAVDDKGVLVLAAGSGDR
;
A
#
# COMPACT_ATOMS: atom_id res chain seq x y z
N VAL A 1 10.19 3.25 12.68
CA VAL A 1 9.18 2.53 11.84
C VAL A 1 8.07 3.46 11.41
N GLU A 2 7.39 4.15 12.33
CA GLU A 2 6.29 5.07 12.01
C GLU A 2 6.64 6.14 10.95
N HIS A 3 7.77 6.84 11.09
CA HIS A 3 8.22 7.82 10.09
C HIS A 3 8.47 7.22 8.70
N LYS A 4 9.04 6.00 8.65
CA LYS A 4 9.33 5.26 7.42
C LYS A 4 8.04 4.93 6.65
N ILE A 5 7.02 4.47 7.39
CA ILE A 5 5.70 4.14 6.84
C ILE A 5 5.00 5.39 6.31
N SER A 6 5.06 6.51 7.04
CA SER A 6 4.51 7.80 6.59
C SER A 6 5.16 8.28 5.29
N SER A 7 6.51 8.25 5.22
CA SER A 7 7.22 8.65 3.99
C SER A 7 6.89 7.75 2.81
N ALA A 8 6.70 6.45 3.03
CA ALA A 8 6.32 5.53 1.95
C ALA A 8 4.93 5.85 1.39
N VAL A 9 3.97 6.20 2.25
CA VAL A 9 2.64 6.66 1.83
C VAL A 9 2.73 7.96 1.03
N GLU A 10 3.53 8.92 1.48
CA GLU A 10 3.77 10.16 0.73
C GLU A 10 4.36 9.90 -0.66
N PHE A 11 5.34 9.01 -0.76
CA PHE A 11 5.99 8.66 -2.03
C PHE A 11 5.03 7.94 -2.96
N PHE A 12 4.23 7.00 -2.44
CA PHE A 12 3.18 6.35 -3.23
C PHE A 12 2.17 7.39 -3.75
N ASN A 13 1.69 8.29 -2.90
CA ASN A 13 0.72 9.31 -3.27
C ASN A 13 1.26 10.33 -4.29
N ALA A 14 2.57 10.56 -4.31
CA ALA A 14 3.24 11.42 -5.27
C ALA A 14 3.59 10.71 -6.60
N SER A 15 3.45 9.38 -6.67
CA SER A 15 3.73 8.58 -7.86
C SER A 15 2.55 8.57 -8.85
N GLU A 16 2.68 7.80 -9.94
CA GLU A 16 1.59 7.59 -10.90
C GLU A 16 0.54 6.56 -10.44
N HIS A 17 0.88 5.74 -9.44
CA HIS A 17 0.07 4.59 -9.02
C HIS A 17 -1.32 4.93 -8.46
N PRO A 18 -1.55 6.04 -7.71
CA PRO A 18 -2.89 6.42 -7.26
C PRO A 18 -3.91 6.52 -8.40
N ARG A 19 -3.50 7.01 -9.57
CA ARG A 19 -4.39 7.10 -10.74
C ARG A 19 -4.81 5.70 -11.24
N THR A 20 -3.88 4.76 -11.26
CA THR A 20 -4.14 3.36 -11.63
C THR A 20 -5.09 2.72 -10.61
N VAL A 21 -4.83 2.91 -9.32
CA VAL A 21 -5.66 2.41 -8.23
C VAL A 21 -7.09 2.96 -8.32
N ALA A 22 -7.25 4.26 -8.54
CA ALA A 22 -8.56 4.88 -8.76
C ALA A 22 -9.30 4.24 -9.95
N GLY A 23 -8.58 3.95 -11.04
CA GLY A 23 -9.14 3.28 -12.21
C GLY A 23 -9.66 1.88 -11.90
N ILE A 24 -8.90 1.09 -11.14
CA ILE A 24 -9.30 -0.27 -10.71
C ILE A 24 -10.47 -0.19 -9.73
N ALA A 25 -10.42 0.75 -8.78
CA ALA A 25 -11.41 0.91 -7.73
C ALA A 25 -12.81 1.27 -8.26
N ARG A 26 -12.90 1.86 -9.46
CA ARG A 26 -14.17 2.11 -10.14
C ARG A 26 -14.93 0.83 -10.51
N SER A 27 -14.20 -0.27 -10.71
CA SER A 27 -14.77 -1.56 -11.12
C SER A 27 -14.87 -2.53 -9.95
N LEU A 28 -13.88 -2.54 -9.05
CA LEU A 28 -13.75 -3.52 -7.97
C LEU A 28 -14.06 -2.96 -6.57
N GLY A 29 -14.37 -1.67 -6.45
CA GLY A 29 -14.53 -1.00 -5.16
C GLY A 29 -13.21 -0.52 -4.57
N ILE A 30 -13.26 0.08 -3.37
CA ILE A 30 -12.06 0.57 -2.68
C ILE A 30 -11.28 -0.63 -2.12
N PRO A 31 -9.96 -0.75 -2.39
CA PRO A 31 -9.16 -1.83 -1.83
C PRO A 31 -8.90 -1.63 -0.33
N GLU A 32 -8.69 -2.74 0.37
CA GLU A 32 -8.00 -2.71 1.65
C GLU A 32 -6.52 -2.42 1.44
N ALA A 33 -5.91 -1.65 2.36
CA ALA A 33 -4.51 -1.27 2.25
C ALA A 33 -3.73 -1.60 3.51
N SER A 34 -2.56 -2.22 3.31
CA SER A 34 -1.58 -2.45 4.36
C SER A 34 -0.22 -1.90 3.95
N VAL A 35 0.50 -1.35 4.92
CA VAL A 35 1.83 -0.73 4.74
C VAL A 35 2.76 -1.27 5.81
N LEU A 36 3.81 -1.97 5.39
CA LEU A 36 4.66 -2.77 6.27
C LEU A 36 6.14 -2.46 6.01
N PRO A 37 6.94 -2.20 7.06
CA PRO A 37 8.37 -2.07 6.89
C PRO A 37 8.95 -3.43 6.49
N THR A 38 9.97 -3.43 5.63
CA THR A 38 10.77 -4.63 5.38
C THR A 38 12.02 -4.63 6.27
N GLU A 39 12.72 -5.78 6.27
CA GLU A 39 14.06 -5.92 6.86
C GLU A 39 15.09 -4.94 6.28
N GLN A 40 14.87 -4.45 5.05
CA GLN A 40 15.76 -3.47 4.43
C GLN A 40 15.45 -2.06 4.96
N PRO A 41 16.46 -1.29 5.42
CA PRO A 41 16.23 0.00 6.08
C PRO A 41 15.43 1.02 5.27
N SER A 42 15.63 1.08 3.95
CA SER A 42 14.95 2.03 3.06
C SER A 42 13.68 1.49 2.41
N ALA A 43 13.38 0.19 2.47
CA ALA A 43 12.25 -0.38 1.73
C ALA A 43 10.99 -0.59 2.59
N VAL A 44 9.83 -0.24 2.05
CA VAL A 44 8.51 -0.49 2.62
C VAL A 44 7.67 -1.24 1.59
N HIS A 45 6.94 -2.26 2.03
CA HIS A 45 5.91 -2.89 1.21
C HIS A 45 4.58 -2.18 1.42
N LEU A 46 3.87 -1.95 0.33
CA LEU A 46 2.49 -1.48 0.34
C LEU A 46 1.64 -2.48 -0.44
N ILE A 47 0.58 -2.98 0.19
CA ILE A 47 -0.33 -3.93 -0.42
C ILE A 47 -1.68 -3.24 -0.61
N LEU A 48 -2.24 -3.41 -1.81
CA LEU A 48 -3.62 -3.07 -2.13
C LEU A 48 -4.36 -4.35 -2.49
N ALA A 49 -5.37 -4.68 -1.70
CA ALA A 49 -6.11 -5.93 -1.81
C ALA A 49 -7.59 -5.64 -2.11
N TRP A 50 -8.07 -6.23 -3.20
CA TRP A 50 -9.49 -6.42 -3.50
C TRP A 50 -9.87 -7.86 -3.19
N GLU A 51 -11.17 -8.15 -3.13
CA GLU A 51 -11.67 -9.52 -2.89
C GLU A 51 -11.10 -10.56 -3.88
N LEU A 52 -10.75 -10.14 -5.10
CA LEU A 52 -10.36 -11.04 -6.20
C LEU A 52 -8.91 -10.87 -6.69
N CYS A 53 -8.18 -9.88 -6.20
CA CYS A 53 -6.79 -9.66 -6.60
C CYS A 53 -6.06 -8.75 -5.62
N TRP A 54 -4.74 -8.79 -5.67
CA TRP A 54 -3.89 -7.92 -4.88
C TRP A 54 -2.67 -7.45 -5.67
N TYR A 55 -2.15 -6.29 -5.26
CA TYR A 55 -0.92 -5.71 -5.76
C TYR A 55 -0.01 -5.39 -4.59
N ARG A 56 1.28 -5.75 -4.71
CA ARG A 56 2.34 -5.35 -3.80
C ARG A 56 3.25 -4.36 -4.49
N TYR A 57 3.50 -3.26 -3.82
CA TYR A 57 4.44 -2.24 -4.21
C TYR A 57 5.64 -2.25 -3.27
N ASP A 58 6.83 -2.17 -3.85
CA ASP A 58 8.04 -1.83 -3.12
C ASP A 58 8.24 -0.32 -3.21
N VAL A 59 8.40 0.32 -2.06
CA VAL A 59 8.75 1.73 -1.94
C VAL A 59 10.16 1.82 -1.39
N ASP A 60 11.13 2.14 -2.24
CA ASP A 60 12.48 2.46 -1.80
C ASP A 60 12.59 3.95 -1.45
N LEU A 61 12.74 4.23 -0.16
CA LEU A 61 12.84 5.59 0.36
C LEU A 61 14.15 6.29 -0.03
N ALA A 62 15.17 5.55 -0.47
CA ALA A 62 16.42 6.15 -0.95
C ALA A 62 16.23 6.90 -2.28
N ASP A 63 15.27 6.48 -3.10
CA ASP A 63 15.05 6.96 -4.47
C ASP A 63 13.91 7.97 -4.60
N GLY A 64 13.34 8.43 -3.48
CA GLY A 64 12.23 9.37 -3.52
C GLY A 64 10.95 8.76 -4.11
N PRO A 65 10.04 9.59 -4.66
CA PRO A 65 8.85 9.10 -5.37
C PRO A 65 9.14 8.20 -6.58
N GLY A 66 10.35 8.27 -7.15
CA GLY A 66 10.79 7.39 -8.25
C GLY A 66 11.07 5.94 -7.80
N GLY A 67 11.16 5.70 -6.49
CA GLY A 67 11.40 4.39 -5.90
C GLY A 67 10.16 3.51 -5.71
N VAL A 68 8.98 3.95 -6.16
CA VAL A 68 7.71 3.20 -6.03
C VAL A 68 7.48 2.32 -7.25
N ARG A 69 7.52 0.99 -7.06
CA ARG A 69 7.37 0.01 -8.15
C ARG A 69 6.47 -1.14 -7.76
N VAL A 70 5.73 -1.69 -8.73
CA VAL A 70 5.00 -2.96 -8.54
C VAL A 70 6.03 -4.07 -8.38
N ALA A 71 6.00 -4.73 -7.23
CA ALA A 71 6.89 -5.83 -6.88
C ALA A 71 6.25 -7.19 -7.18
N ALA A 72 4.95 -7.31 -6.92
CA ALA A 72 4.18 -8.53 -7.18
C ALA A 72 2.68 -8.22 -7.35
N GLN A 73 1.94 -9.17 -7.91
CA GLN A 73 0.48 -9.17 -7.97
C GLN A 73 -0.02 -10.62 -7.93
N GLY A 74 -1.25 -10.81 -7.49
CA GLY A 74 -1.88 -12.13 -7.43
C GLY A 74 -3.40 -12.04 -7.45
N TYR A 75 -4.04 -13.20 -7.35
CA TYR A 75 -5.50 -13.35 -7.49
C TYR A 75 -6.16 -14.00 -6.27
N GLU A 76 -5.37 -14.44 -5.29
CA GLU A 76 -5.87 -15.07 -4.08
C GLU A 76 -5.28 -14.35 -2.86
N LEU A 77 -6.14 -13.88 -1.94
CA LEU A 77 -5.68 -13.19 -0.72
C LEU A 77 -4.83 -14.10 0.19
N GLU A 78 -4.99 -15.41 0.07
CA GLU A 78 -4.21 -16.44 0.79
C GLU A 78 -2.73 -16.47 0.38
N GLU A 79 -2.37 -15.84 -0.76
CA GLU A 79 -0.98 -15.64 -1.18
C GLU A 79 -0.25 -14.59 -0.32
N LEU A 80 -1.01 -13.73 0.37
CA LEU A 80 -0.49 -12.69 1.26
C LEU A 80 -0.25 -13.23 2.66
N THR A 81 0.78 -12.73 3.34
CA THR A 81 0.97 -13.06 4.75
C THR A 81 -0.16 -12.48 5.61
N PRO A 82 -0.40 -13.01 6.83
CA PRO A 82 -1.42 -12.45 7.73
C PRO A 82 -1.21 -10.96 8.03
N GLU A 83 0.03 -10.50 8.09
CA GLU A 83 0.38 -9.10 8.30
C GLU A 83 0.01 -8.25 7.07
N GLU A 84 0.26 -8.78 5.87
CA GLU A 84 -0.10 -8.12 4.60
C GLU A 84 -1.62 -8.03 4.37
N GLN A 85 -2.40 -8.96 4.94
CA GLN A 85 -3.86 -8.91 4.94
C GLN A 85 -4.43 -7.98 6.02
N THR A 86 -3.63 -7.54 6.99
CA THR A 86 -4.10 -6.67 8.08
C THR A 86 -4.09 -5.22 7.64
N ALA A 87 -5.27 -4.68 7.29
CA ALA A 87 -5.40 -3.30 6.87
C ALA A 87 -4.96 -2.31 7.96
N ASN A 88 -4.03 -1.41 7.60
CA ASN A 88 -3.54 -0.34 8.48
C ASN A 88 -3.53 1.05 7.77
N ALA A 89 -4.06 1.10 6.56
CA ALA A 89 -4.26 2.31 5.78
C ALA A 89 -5.62 2.26 5.07
N ALA A 90 -6.12 3.42 4.69
CA ALA A 90 -7.32 3.58 3.89
C ALA A 90 -6.96 4.19 2.53
N VAL A 91 -7.74 3.85 1.51
CA VAL A 91 -7.63 4.41 0.16
C VAL A 91 -8.89 5.21 -0.14
N ASP A 92 -8.75 6.41 -0.71
CA ASP A 92 -9.88 7.21 -1.15
C ASP A 92 -10.30 6.93 -2.60
N ASP A 93 -11.33 7.62 -3.09
CA ASP A 93 -11.85 7.45 -4.45
C ASP A 93 -10.88 7.91 -5.56
N LYS A 94 -9.80 8.61 -5.20
CA LYS A 94 -8.71 9.03 -6.09
C LYS A 94 -7.48 8.12 -5.98
N GLY A 95 -7.59 7.02 -5.23
CA GLY A 95 -6.49 6.08 -5.02
C GLY A 95 -5.40 6.60 -4.09
N VAL A 96 -5.68 7.68 -3.33
CA VAL A 96 -4.74 8.27 -2.37
C VAL A 96 -4.81 7.48 -1.07
N LEU A 97 -3.65 7.15 -0.51
CA LEU A 97 -3.52 6.47 0.77
C LEU A 97 -3.45 7.45 1.93
N VAL A 98 -4.10 7.07 3.02
CA VAL A 98 -3.98 7.70 4.32
C VAL A 98 -3.76 6.61 5.35
N LEU A 99 -2.73 6.74 6.19
CA LEU A 99 -2.54 5.81 7.30
C LEU A 99 -3.75 5.87 8.22
N ALA A 100 -4.26 4.71 8.63
CA ALA A 100 -5.26 4.68 9.68
C ALA A 100 -4.58 5.28 10.93
N ALA A 101 -5.19 6.30 11.52
CA ALA A 101 -4.75 6.79 12.82
C ALA A 101 -4.75 5.57 13.73
N GLY A 102 -3.57 5.16 14.19
CA GLY A 102 -3.38 3.89 14.88
C GLY A 102 -4.52 3.71 15.86
N SER A 103 -5.31 2.66 15.67
CA SER A 103 -6.23 2.19 16.69
C SER A 103 -5.36 1.63 17.81
N GLY A 104 -4.71 2.53 18.54
CA GLY A 104 -4.19 2.27 19.86
C GLY A 104 -5.40 1.95 20.71
N ASP A 105 -5.53 0.66 21.02
CA ASP A 105 -6.01 0.13 22.29
C ASP A 105 -6.90 1.09 23.10
N ARG A 106 -8.21 0.79 23.12
CA ARG A 106 -9.11 1.19 24.20
C ARG A 106 -9.54 -0.05 24.96
#